data_AF-A0A1Y4J0Z4-F1
#
_entry.id   AF-A0A1Y4J0Z4-F1
#
_cell.length_a   1.000
_cell.length_b   1.000
_cell.length_c   1.000
_cell.angle_alpha   90.00
_cell.angle_beta   90.00
_cell.angle_gamma   90.00
#
_symmetry.space_group_name_H-M   'P 1'
#
loop_
_entity.id
_entity.type
_entity.pdbx_description
1 polymer ?
#
loop_
_entity_poly.entity_id
_entity_poly.type
_entity_poly.pdbx_seq_one_letter_code
_entity_poly.pdbx_strand_id
1 'polypeptide(L)'
;MLAKKVTALLVSAALVLALLAGCGGGQQSVARTLLNLLDGKYTNVSVEMDSELEADLRQAVRGAETKAEIRAALENILGPGISFQLLGDGQKGDTAWNLILYPGSDPDAAGRSGFVEWNKVFSALPKDGQYTAQVAMIETDNGYALLVQATVDRAGSRDDDNDDDEPEEPKEPYKVTVDESGTVTAVTVGTSEGLNYIFSGTGSSTSGNEQEKQALETARNSGFEGVTITLSAGQTYTVDTSSAPLAETFKGTLTSEASKAQITLSGDGGYGLFNQIETGGTVENIRINVKGNISQGYDNGWNYFWAGAVAGYNKGTITGCHVTIDNDKSITGDTAGGIVGWNENEISDCTVTGGTIQAASNDQSHAGGIVGYNKNGTIEGSCTVKDTSVSATSTSSNANAGGLVGQSYGQSKSITVNGCYTGGGTISATSTSFANAGGLVGNNGTSSGGSAKVTGSYTGRGTISATSNSYAFAGGLVGHNSEGTVSAIYSGSSQIEAKAKNANGDYNIASVVKADTDTDDNAFAGTGIGYDQTKWGPVAATELPWPKT
;
A
#
# COMPACT_ATOMS: atom_id res chain seq x y z
N MET A 1 3.22 -55.03 16.77
CA MET A 1 1.75 -55.18 16.62
C MET A 1 1.18 -53.76 16.58
N LEU A 2 1.11 -53.14 15.40
CA LEU A 2 -0.03 -53.17 14.47
C LEU A 2 -1.36 -52.90 15.16
N ALA A 3 -1.93 -51.70 14.94
CA ALA A 3 -3.26 -51.48 14.35
C ALA A 3 -3.94 -50.18 14.84
N LYS A 4 -4.30 -49.35 13.84
CA LYS A 4 -5.50 -48.50 13.76
C LYS A 4 -5.47 -47.12 14.44
N LYS A 5 -4.87 -46.16 13.75
CA LYS A 5 -5.47 -44.84 13.53
C LYS A 5 -6.03 -44.79 12.09
N VAL A 6 -6.97 -43.87 11.84
CA VAL A 6 -7.61 -43.50 10.55
C VAL A 6 -8.99 -44.13 10.29
N THR A 7 -10.02 -43.40 10.72
CA THR A 7 -11.34 -43.19 10.06
C THR A 7 -11.97 -42.02 10.84
N ALA A 8 -12.45 -40.90 10.29
CA ALA A 8 -13.14 -40.68 9.04
C ALA A 8 -13.03 -39.21 8.60
N LEU A 9 -12.74 -38.98 7.31
CA LEU A 9 -13.22 -37.83 6.55
C LEU A 9 -13.49 -38.33 5.13
N LEU A 10 -14.74 -38.72 4.88
CA LEU A 10 -15.23 -39.21 3.59
C LEU A 10 -16.67 -38.74 3.40
N VAL A 11 -16.83 -37.47 3.09
CA VAL A 11 -17.95 -36.86 2.34
C VAL A 11 -17.30 -35.58 1.79
N SER A 12 -16.84 -35.50 0.54
CA SER A 12 -17.69 -35.12 -0.61
C SER A 12 -17.01 -35.38 -1.97
N ALA A 13 -16.13 -36.38 -2.12
CA ALA A 13 -15.44 -36.66 -3.39
C ALA A 13 -16.31 -37.37 -4.46
N ALA A 14 -17.65 -37.30 -4.37
CA ALA A 14 -18.55 -38.10 -5.21
C ALA A 14 -19.56 -37.30 -6.05
N LEU A 15 -19.39 -35.98 -6.22
CA LEU A 15 -20.31 -35.19 -7.04
C LEU A 15 -19.63 -34.22 -8.04
N VAL A 16 -18.46 -34.54 -8.60
CA VAL A 16 -17.93 -33.83 -9.79
C VAL A 16 -17.21 -34.79 -10.76
N LEU A 17 -17.82 -35.95 -11.03
CA LEU A 17 -17.32 -36.89 -12.07
C LEU A 17 -18.32 -37.16 -13.20
N ALA A 18 -19.40 -36.39 -13.26
CA ALA A 18 -20.37 -36.46 -14.34
C ALA A 18 -20.91 -35.06 -14.68
N LEU A 19 -20.15 -34.26 -15.45
CA LEU A 19 -20.68 -33.24 -16.38
C LEU A 19 -19.63 -32.38 -17.14
N LEU A 20 -18.36 -32.77 -17.22
CA LEU A 20 -17.42 -32.16 -18.19
C LEU A 20 -17.01 -33.17 -19.26
N ALA A 21 -18.01 -33.68 -19.98
CA ALA A 21 -17.84 -34.33 -21.27
C ALA A 21 -17.86 -33.25 -22.35
N GLY A 22 -16.69 -32.80 -22.81
CA GLY A 22 -16.56 -31.83 -23.89
C GLY A 22 -15.12 -31.60 -24.31
N CYS A 23 -14.60 -32.50 -25.16
CA CYS A 23 -13.47 -32.34 -26.08
C CYS A 23 -12.15 -31.73 -25.55
N GLY A 24 -11.14 -32.59 -25.33
CA GLY A 24 -9.72 -32.18 -25.30
C GLY A 24 -8.81 -33.06 -24.47
N GLY A 25 -8.32 -34.17 -25.04
CA GLY A 25 -7.48 -35.18 -24.38
C GLY A 25 -6.04 -34.75 -24.05
N GLY A 26 -5.84 -33.54 -23.53
CA GLY A 26 -4.54 -33.00 -23.09
C GLY A 26 -4.55 -32.34 -21.71
N GLN A 27 -5.71 -31.87 -21.23
CA GLN A 27 -5.81 -31.18 -19.92
C GLN A 27 -5.72 -32.14 -18.70
N GLN A 28 -6.06 -33.42 -18.87
CA GLN A 28 -6.16 -34.38 -17.74
C GLN A 28 -4.83 -34.91 -17.20
N SER A 29 -3.73 -34.88 -17.96
CA SER A 29 -2.44 -35.44 -17.49
C SER A 29 -1.61 -34.45 -16.68
N VAL A 30 -1.77 -33.15 -16.90
CA VAL A 30 -0.86 -32.11 -16.37
C VAL A 30 -1.33 -31.49 -15.07
N ALA A 31 -2.64 -31.29 -14.91
CA ALA A 31 -3.24 -31.05 -13.60
C ALA A 31 -2.82 -32.17 -12.63
N ARG A 32 -2.78 -33.42 -13.11
CA ARG A 32 -2.22 -34.55 -12.38
C ARG A 32 -0.72 -34.45 -12.14
N THR A 33 0.09 -33.97 -13.08
CA THR A 33 1.53 -33.76 -12.85
C THR A 33 1.78 -32.73 -11.74
N LEU A 34 1.10 -31.58 -11.79
CA LEU A 34 1.21 -30.52 -10.78
C LEU A 34 0.69 -30.97 -9.42
N LEU A 35 -0.47 -31.66 -9.39
CA LEU A 35 -0.97 -32.32 -8.19
C LEU A 35 0.04 -33.35 -7.69
N ASN A 36 0.55 -34.27 -8.50
CA ASN A 36 1.54 -35.27 -8.06
C ASN A 36 2.84 -34.65 -7.52
N LEU A 37 3.20 -33.44 -7.96
CA LEU A 37 4.37 -32.73 -7.45
C LEU A 37 4.11 -32.03 -6.11
N LEU A 38 2.88 -31.56 -5.86
CA LEU A 38 2.50 -30.80 -4.65
C LEU A 38 1.79 -31.66 -3.58
N ASP A 39 0.97 -32.60 -4.02
CA ASP A 39 0.17 -33.52 -3.22
C ASP A 39 1.09 -34.43 -2.40
N GLY A 40 0.79 -34.50 -1.10
CA GLY A 40 1.60 -35.24 -0.12
C GLY A 40 3.02 -34.70 0.10
N LYS A 41 3.46 -33.65 -0.61
CA LYS A 41 4.80 -33.07 -0.42
C LYS A 41 4.93 -32.30 0.89
N TYR A 42 3.86 -31.63 1.29
CA TYR A 42 3.78 -30.88 2.55
C TYR A 42 2.69 -31.50 3.43
N THR A 43 3.04 -31.85 4.66
CA THR A 43 2.10 -32.52 5.58
C THR A 43 0.98 -31.60 6.08
N ASN A 44 1.14 -30.29 5.90
CA ASN A 44 0.29 -29.21 6.38
C ASN A 44 -0.46 -28.47 5.26
N VAL A 45 -0.26 -28.84 3.99
CA VAL A 45 -0.96 -28.22 2.85
C VAL A 45 -1.73 -29.30 2.11
N SER A 46 -3.06 -29.20 2.10
CA SER A 46 -3.92 -30.02 1.24
C SER A 46 -4.03 -29.33 -0.11
N VAL A 47 -3.70 -30.03 -1.19
CA VAL A 47 -3.76 -29.46 -2.55
C VAL A 47 -4.79 -30.23 -3.35
N GLU A 48 -5.75 -29.53 -3.93
CA GLU A 48 -6.76 -30.12 -4.79
C GLU A 48 -7.01 -29.31 -6.06
N MET A 49 -7.50 -29.98 -7.10
CA MET A 49 -8.00 -29.30 -8.30
C MET A 49 -9.43 -28.88 -8.06
N ASP A 50 -9.72 -27.61 -8.29
CA ASP A 50 -11.03 -27.04 -8.04
C ASP A 50 -11.68 -26.59 -9.36
N SER A 51 -12.84 -27.18 -9.65
CA SER A 51 -13.60 -26.90 -10.89
C SER A 51 -14.30 -25.55 -10.88
N GLU A 52 -14.63 -25.01 -9.71
CA GLU A 52 -15.19 -23.67 -9.55
C GLU A 52 -14.09 -22.63 -9.78
N LEU A 53 -12.90 -22.83 -9.19
CA LEU A 53 -11.73 -21.99 -9.43
C LEU A 53 -11.28 -22.02 -10.90
N GLU A 54 -11.42 -23.17 -11.58
CA GLU A 54 -11.19 -23.26 -13.03
C GLU A 54 -12.24 -22.46 -13.81
N ALA A 55 -13.52 -22.52 -13.42
CA ALA A 55 -14.57 -21.73 -14.05
C ALA A 55 -14.31 -20.22 -13.86
N ASP A 56 -13.89 -19.81 -12.67
CA ASP A 56 -13.53 -18.44 -12.32
C ASP A 56 -12.32 -17.96 -13.15
N LEU A 57 -11.30 -18.81 -13.29
CA LEU A 57 -10.15 -18.51 -14.14
C LEU A 57 -10.53 -18.43 -15.62
N ARG A 58 -11.40 -19.31 -16.12
CA ARG A 58 -11.93 -19.23 -17.50
C ARG A 58 -12.74 -17.96 -17.70
N GLN A 59 -13.54 -17.56 -16.72
CA GLN A 59 -14.29 -16.31 -16.77
C GLN A 59 -13.35 -15.10 -16.80
N ALA A 60 -12.30 -15.11 -15.96
CA ALA A 60 -11.30 -14.05 -15.92
C ALA A 60 -10.52 -13.91 -17.22
N VAL A 61 -10.13 -15.02 -17.86
CA VAL A 61 -9.37 -14.99 -19.13
C VAL A 61 -10.23 -14.60 -20.33
N ARG A 62 -11.52 -14.94 -20.36
CA ARG A 62 -12.41 -14.60 -21.49
C ARG A 62 -12.60 -13.10 -21.73
N GLY A 63 -12.32 -12.27 -20.72
CA GLY A 63 -12.48 -10.81 -20.78
C GLY A 63 -11.16 -10.04 -20.75
N ALA A 64 -10.01 -10.71 -20.89
CA ALA A 64 -8.71 -10.13 -20.58
C ALA A 64 -7.62 -10.61 -21.54
N GLU A 65 -6.84 -9.69 -22.10
CA GLU A 65 -5.73 -9.99 -23.01
C GLU A 65 -4.37 -9.93 -22.30
N THR A 66 -4.31 -9.32 -21.12
CA THR A 66 -3.08 -9.10 -20.34
C THR A 66 -3.14 -9.74 -18.95
N LYS A 67 -1.96 -10.05 -18.36
CA LYS A 67 -1.85 -10.57 -16.99
C LYS A 67 -2.53 -9.67 -15.96
N ALA A 68 -2.46 -8.35 -16.14
CA ALA A 68 -3.05 -7.37 -15.24
C ALA A 68 -4.58 -7.40 -15.28
N GLU A 69 -5.17 -7.58 -16.46
CA GLU A 69 -6.63 -7.68 -16.63
C GLU A 69 -7.18 -9.01 -16.07
N ILE A 70 -6.49 -10.13 -16.33
CA ILE A 70 -6.87 -11.43 -15.74
C ILE A 70 -6.81 -11.33 -14.22
N ARG A 71 -5.78 -10.69 -13.67
CA ARG A 71 -5.63 -10.48 -12.23
C ARG A 71 -6.76 -9.63 -11.66
N ALA A 72 -7.10 -8.51 -12.29
CA ALA A 72 -8.20 -7.65 -11.86
C ALA A 72 -9.57 -8.34 -11.95
N ALA A 73 -9.78 -9.19 -12.96
CA ALA A 73 -10.99 -10.00 -13.07
C ALA A 73 -11.08 -11.04 -11.94
N LEU A 74 -9.98 -11.73 -11.64
CA LEU A 74 -9.90 -12.67 -10.51
C LEU A 74 -10.14 -11.98 -9.17
N GLU A 75 -9.62 -10.77 -8.95
CA GLU A 75 -9.86 -9.99 -7.73
C GLU A 75 -11.35 -9.69 -7.51
N ASN A 76 -12.10 -9.44 -8.58
CA ASN A 76 -13.56 -9.24 -8.50
C ASN A 76 -14.32 -10.54 -8.22
N ILE A 77 -13.82 -11.67 -8.71
CA ILE A 77 -14.49 -12.96 -8.59
C ILE A 77 -14.20 -13.61 -7.23
N LEU A 78 -12.93 -13.61 -6.81
CA LEU A 78 -12.44 -14.29 -5.60
C LEU A 78 -12.45 -13.39 -4.36
N GLY A 79 -12.54 -12.07 -4.55
CA GLY A 79 -12.49 -11.08 -3.48
C GLY A 79 -11.07 -10.67 -3.06
N PRO A 80 -10.95 -9.68 -2.16
CA PRO A 80 -9.67 -9.22 -1.64
C PRO A 80 -9.06 -10.29 -0.74
N GLY A 81 -7.89 -10.80 -1.14
CA GLY A 81 -7.10 -11.72 -0.34
C GLY A 81 -5.94 -11.03 0.38
N ILE A 82 -5.28 -11.76 1.28
CA ILE A 82 -3.97 -11.37 1.79
C ILE A 82 -2.88 -11.61 0.73
N SER A 83 -1.66 -11.14 0.98
CA SER A 83 -0.51 -11.44 0.10
C SER A 83 -0.21 -12.95 0.12
N PHE A 84 0.06 -13.53 -1.05
CA PHE A 84 0.46 -14.94 -1.18
C PHE A 84 1.74 -15.28 -0.39
N GLN A 85 2.61 -14.29 -0.16
CA GLN A 85 3.81 -14.46 0.68
C GLN A 85 3.50 -14.49 2.19
N LEU A 86 2.35 -13.96 2.60
CA LEU A 86 1.91 -13.86 4.00
C LEU A 86 0.91 -14.95 4.39
N LEU A 87 0.74 -15.98 3.56
CA LEU A 87 -0.24 -17.06 3.79
C LEU A 87 -0.06 -17.75 5.15
N GLY A 88 1.19 -18.00 5.59
CA GLY A 88 1.46 -18.63 6.88
C GLY A 88 1.12 -17.76 8.09
N ASP A 89 0.89 -16.48 7.86
CA ASP A 89 0.66 -15.43 8.86
C ASP A 89 -0.79 -14.93 8.89
N GLY A 90 -1.66 -15.46 8.03
CA GLY A 90 -3.07 -15.09 7.94
C GLY A 90 -3.92 -15.59 9.10
N GLN A 91 -5.12 -15.04 9.25
CA GLN A 91 -6.15 -15.56 10.14
C GLN A 91 -6.92 -16.70 9.48
N LYS A 92 -7.58 -17.53 10.28
CA LYS A 92 -8.46 -18.59 9.76
C LYS A 92 -9.52 -17.98 8.82
N GLY A 93 -9.59 -18.51 7.60
CA GLY A 93 -10.48 -18.03 6.55
C GLY A 93 -9.86 -16.98 5.62
N ASP A 94 -8.67 -16.48 5.93
CA ASP A 94 -7.93 -15.63 4.98
C ASP A 94 -7.59 -16.44 3.73
N THR A 95 -7.76 -15.80 2.58
CA THR A 95 -7.42 -16.39 1.28
C THR A 95 -6.30 -15.58 0.64
N ALA A 96 -5.39 -16.26 -0.04
CA ALA A 96 -4.34 -15.66 -0.84
C ALA A 96 -4.29 -16.37 -2.19
N TRP A 97 -4.11 -15.65 -3.29
CA TRP A 97 -4.06 -16.29 -4.60
C TRP A 97 -2.89 -15.79 -5.44
N ASN A 98 -2.44 -16.63 -6.36
CA ASN A 98 -1.31 -16.34 -7.23
C ASN A 98 -1.59 -16.80 -8.67
N LEU A 99 -1.46 -15.87 -9.62
CA LEU A 99 -1.65 -16.09 -11.05
C LEU A 99 -0.30 -16.15 -11.78
N ILE A 100 -0.10 -17.23 -12.53
CA ILE A 100 1.06 -17.45 -13.40
C ILE A 100 0.56 -17.58 -14.83
N LEU A 101 1.16 -16.80 -15.74
CA LEU A 101 1.00 -17.00 -17.18
C LEU A 101 2.28 -17.61 -17.72
N TYR A 102 2.16 -18.77 -18.35
CA TYR A 102 3.28 -19.50 -18.93
C TYR A 102 3.18 -19.44 -20.47
N PRO A 103 4.13 -18.77 -21.14
CA PRO A 103 4.17 -18.76 -22.60
C PRO A 103 4.75 -20.08 -23.12
N GLY A 104 4.01 -20.77 -23.97
CA GLY A 104 4.45 -22.02 -24.60
C GLY A 104 3.35 -23.08 -24.69
N SER A 105 3.57 -24.07 -25.55
CA SER A 105 2.61 -25.13 -25.82
C SER A 105 2.81 -26.38 -24.96
N ASP A 106 3.90 -26.49 -24.19
CA ASP A 106 4.19 -27.64 -23.31
C ASP A 106 3.47 -27.48 -21.96
N PRO A 107 2.39 -28.24 -21.70
CA PRO A 107 1.65 -28.15 -20.46
C PRO A 107 2.48 -28.65 -19.26
N ASP A 108 3.36 -29.65 -19.43
CA ASP A 108 4.17 -30.17 -18.33
C ASP A 108 5.23 -29.15 -17.88
N ALA A 109 5.76 -28.36 -18.83
CA ALA A 109 6.66 -27.25 -18.50
C ALA A 109 5.92 -26.12 -17.76
N ALA A 110 4.67 -25.84 -18.14
CA ALA A 110 3.82 -24.88 -17.43
C ALA A 110 3.53 -25.34 -16.00
N GLY A 111 3.18 -26.61 -15.79
CA GLY A 111 2.98 -27.20 -14.47
C GLY A 111 4.25 -27.12 -13.59
N ARG A 112 5.43 -27.45 -14.15
CA ARG A 112 6.70 -27.29 -13.43
C ARG A 112 6.98 -25.84 -13.04
N SER A 113 6.64 -24.87 -13.89
CA SER A 113 6.77 -23.44 -13.58
C SER A 113 5.90 -23.03 -12.39
N GLY A 114 4.64 -23.49 -12.37
CA GLY A 114 3.71 -23.25 -11.25
C GLY A 114 4.25 -23.81 -9.94
N PHE A 115 4.71 -25.07 -9.98
CA PHE A 115 5.33 -25.72 -8.83
C PHE A 115 6.54 -24.95 -8.28
N VAL A 116 7.46 -24.48 -9.14
CA VAL A 116 8.67 -23.77 -8.69
C VAL A 116 8.32 -22.49 -7.93
N GLU A 117 7.33 -21.73 -8.39
CA GLU A 117 6.90 -20.50 -7.73
C GLU A 117 6.18 -20.78 -6.42
N TRP A 118 5.19 -21.67 -6.42
CA TRP A 118 4.39 -21.94 -5.22
C TRP A 118 5.17 -22.72 -4.16
N ASN A 119 6.13 -23.54 -4.57
CA ASN A 119 7.04 -24.24 -3.65
C ASN A 119 7.76 -23.25 -2.73
N LYS A 120 8.16 -22.07 -3.20
CA LYS A 120 8.86 -21.07 -2.36
C LYS A 120 8.02 -20.67 -1.15
N VAL A 121 6.70 -20.54 -1.35
CA VAL A 121 5.75 -20.17 -0.29
C VAL A 121 5.40 -21.40 0.55
N PHE A 122 4.93 -22.48 -0.08
CA PHE A 122 4.47 -23.67 0.65
C PHE A 122 5.59 -24.35 1.45
N SER A 123 6.85 -24.31 0.98
CA SER A 123 7.99 -24.84 1.75
C SER A 123 8.35 -23.99 2.96
N ALA A 124 7.93 -22.72 2.99
CA ALA A 124 8.18 -21.78 4.07
C ALA A 124 7.01 -21.69 5.06
N LEU A 125 5.92 -22.43 4.84
CA LEU A 125 4.77 -22.43 5.74
C LEU A 125 5.08 -23.15 7.06
N PRO A 126 4.60 -22.64 8.21
CA PRO A 126 4.69 -23.30 9.50
C PRO A 126 4.17 -24.75 9.47
N LYS A 127 4.98 -25.71 9.93
CA LYS A 127 4.68 -27.15 9.84
C LYS A 127 3.45 -27.58 10.63
N ASP A 128 3.15 -26.84 11.68
CA ASP A 128 2.01 -27.04 12.55
C ASP A 128 0.75 -26.34 12.01
N GLY A 129 0.82 -25.51 10.95
CA GLY A 129 -0.34 -24.93 10.31
C GLY A 129 -1.19 -25.94 9.53
N GLN A 130 -2.35 -25.52 9.03
CA GLN A 130 -3.18 -26.24 8.08
C GLN A 130 -3.69 -25.28 7.02
N TYR A 131 -3.47 -25.64 5.76
CA TYR A 131 -3.80 -24.82 4.61
C TYR A 131 -4.44 -25.68 3.53
N THR A 132 -5.43 -25.13 2.85
CA THR A 132 -6.04 -25.74 1.66
C THR A 132 -5.64 -24.91 0.46
N ALA A 133 -5.08 -25.53 -0.57
CA ALA A 133 -4.70 -24.89 -1.81
C ALA A 133 -5.49 -25.51 -2.97
N GLN A 134 -6.40 -24.71 -3.50
CA GLN A 134 -7.17 -25.02 -4.70
C GLN A 134 -6.39 -24.55 -5.92
N VAL A 135 -6.22 -25.42 -6.90
CA VAL A 135 -5.44 -25.15 -8.11
C VAL A 135 -6.34 -25.25 -9.32
N ALA A 136 -6.16 -24.31 -10.25
CA ALA A 136 -6.79 -24.29 -11.56
C ALA A 136 -5.77 -24.03 -12.66
N MET A 137 -5.96 -24.64 -13.82
CA MET A 137 -5.11 -24.44 -14.99
C MET A 137 -5.93 -24.50 -16.27
N ILE A 138 -5.76 -23.50 -17.13
CA ILE A 138 -6.46 -23.43 -18.42
C ILE A 138 -5.48 -23.14 -19.55
N GLU A 139 -5.74 -23.74 -20.70
CA GLU A 139 -5.06 -23.41 -21.96
C GLU A 139 -5.62 -22.09 -22.50
N THR A 140 -4.74 -21.23 -22.98
CA THR A 140 -5.05 -19.94 -23.60
C THR A 140 -4.35 -19.86 -24.95
N ASP A 141 -4.74 -18.88 -25.78
CA ASP A 141 -4.17 -18.72 -27.12
C ASP A 141 -2.63 -18.49 -27.11
N ASN A 142 -2.09 -18.01 -25.99
CA ASN A 142 -0.67 -17.68 -25.81
C ASN A 142 0.07 -18.60 -24.83
N GLY A 143 -0.54 -19.74 -24.45
CA GLY A 143 0.07 -20.74 -23.57
C GLY A 143 -0.88 -21.20 -22.47
N TYR A 144 -0.48 -21.07 -21.21
CA TYR A 144 -1.29 -21.55 -20.08
C TYR A 144 -1.42 -20.49 -18.98
N ALA A 145 -2.61 -20.41 -18.38
CA ALA A 145 -2.84 -19.68 -17.15
C ALA A 145 -3.00 -20.67 -15.99
N LEU A 146 -2.23 -20.47 -14.93
CA LEU A 146 -2.24 -21.27 -13.71
C LEU A 146 -2.62 -20.37 -12.55
N LEU A 147 -3.57 -20.82 -11.74
CA LEU A 147 -4.04 -20.12 -10.55
C LEU A 147 -3.99 -21.07 -9.37
N VAL A 148 -3.48 -20.57 -8.25
CA VAL A 148 -3.67 -21.20 -6.94
C VAL A 148 -4.38 -20.22 -6.04
N GLN A 149 -5.41 -20.69 -5.34
CA GLN A 149 -6.02 -20.02 -4.21
C GLN A 149 -5.73 -20.85 -2.97
N ALA A 150 -5.01 -20.28 -2.03
CA ALA A 150 -4.72 -20.90 -0.76
C ALA A 150 -5.52 -20.23 0.36
N THR A 151 -6.11 -21.06 1.20
CA THR A 151 -6.93 -20.67 2.35
C THR A 151 -6.24 -21.11 3.62
N VAL A 152 -6.22 -20.23 4.61
CA VAL A 152 -5.73 -20.56 5.95
C VAL A 152 -6.83 -21.28 6.72
N ASP A 153 -6.73 -22.60 6.87
CA ASP A 153 -7.67 -23.35 7.70
C ASP A 153 -7.32 -23.22 9.19
N ARG A 154 -6.01 -23.17 9.45
CA ARG A 154 -5.40 -22.88 10.74
C ARG A 154 -3.99 -22.35 10.53
N ALA A 155 -3.72 -21.12 10.94
CA ALA A 155 -2.36 -20.60 10.94
C ALA A 155 -1.45 -21.46 11.83
N GLY A 156 -0.19 -21.62 11.46
CA GLY A 156 0.79 -22.31 12.32
C GLY A 156 1.74 -21.35 13.01
N SER A 157 2.26 -21.78 14.16
CA SER A 157 3.29 -21.11 14.94
C SER A 157 4.63 -21.18 14.21
N ARG A 158 5.29 -20.03 13.99
CA ARG A 158 6.71 -20.03 13.63
C ARG A 158 7.46 -20.28 14.93
N ASP A 159 7.95 -21.51 15.13
CA ASP A 159 8.80 -21.97 16.25
C ASP A 159 9.00 -20.94 17.37
N ASP A 160 7.96 -20.76 18.21
CA ASP A 160 8.06 -20.21 19.56
C ASP A 160 7.01 -20.83 20.52
N ASP A 161 6.17 -21.77 20.05
CA ASP A 161 5.09 -22.33 20.86
C ASP A 161 5.37 -23.80 21.19
N ASN A 162 6.13 -24.04 22.26
CA ASN A 162 5.98 -25.27 23.02
C ASN A 162 4.70 -25.13 23.85
N ASP A 163 3.65 -25.82 23.43
CA ASP A 163 2.42 -26.03 24.20
C ASP A 163 2.73 -26.79 25.49
N ASP A 164 2.71 -26.08 26.62
CA ASP A 164 2.22 -26.62 27.89
C ASP A 164 1.17 -25.63 28.40
N ASP A 165 -0.04 -26.15 28.67
CA ASP A 165 -1.19 -25.43 29.23
C ASP A 165 -0.88 -24.87 30.64
N GLU A 166 -0.08 -23.81 30.71
CA GLU A 166 -0.07 -22.88 31.83
C GLU A 166 -0.99 -21.69 31.50
N PRO A 167 -1.76 -21.16 32.48
CA PRO A 167 -2.54 -19.95 32.25
C PRO A 167 -1.60 -18.85 31.75
N GLU A 168 -1.87 -18.30 30.55
CA GLU A 168 -1.04 -17.23 29.95
C GLU A 168 -0.70 -16.21 31.04
N GLU A 169 0.59 -16.16 31.43
CA GLU A 169 1.07 -15.11 32.30
C GLU A 169 0.64 -13.77 31.69
N PRO A 170 0.17 -12.80 32.50
CA PRO A 170 -0.20 -11.50 31.98
C PRO A 170 0.99 -10.93 31.19
N LYS A 171 0.79 -10.69 29.89
CA LYS A 171 1.85 -10.21 28.99
C LYS A 171 2.51 -8.97 29.61
N GLU A 172 3.81 -9.06 29.85
CA GLU A 172 4.57 -7.90 30.33
C GLU A 172 4.34 -6.71 29.38
N PRO A 173 4.03 -5.50 29.89
CA PRO A 173 3.72 -4.36 29.02
C PRO A 173 4.82 -4.04 28.01
N TYR A 174 6.07 -4.18 28.46
CA TYR A 174 7.26 -4.12 27.62
C TYR A 174 8.43 -4.81 28.32
N LYS A 175 9.42 -5.22 27.53
CA LYS A 175 10.70 -5.77 27.97
C LYS A 175 11.84 -5.00 27.32
N VAL A 176 12.85 -4.62 28.11
CA VAL A 176 14.02 -3.86 27.66
C VAL A 176 15.23 -4.78 27.56
N THR A 177 15.99 -4.65 26.48
CA THR A 177 17.30 -5.27 26.32
C THR A 177 18.36 -4.18 26.40
N VAL A 178 19.33 -4.34 27.29
CA VAL A 178 20.48 -3.45 27.43
C VAL A 178 21.78 -4.18 27.09
N ASP A 179 22.77 -3.45 26.57
CA ASP A 179 24.12 -3.97 26.36
C ASP A 179 24.97 -3.95 27.65
N GLU A 180 26.24 -4.39 27.55
CA GLU A 180 27.19 -4.40 28.68
C GLU A 180 27.46 -3.01 29.28
N SER A 181 27.19 -1.94 28.52
CA SER A 181 27.34 -0.55 28.97
C SER A 181 26.09 0.00 29.68
N GLY A 182 24.98 -0.76 29.66
CA GLY A 182 23.67 -0.34 30.16
C GLY A 182 22.86 0.49 29.16
N THR A 183 23.25 0.51 27.89
CA THR A 183 22.53 1.22 26.83
C THR A 183 21.42 0.34 26.27
N VAL A 184 20.21 0.89 26.11
CA VAL A 184 19.09 0.17 25.50
C VAL A 184 19.41 -0.13 24.04
N THR A 185 19.23 -1.39 23.62
CA THR A 185 19.41 -1.83 22.23
C THR A 185 18.12 -2.32 21.60
N ALA A 186 17.21 -2.88 22.40
CA ALA A 186 15.90 -3.30 21.93
C ALA A 186 14.82 -3.16 23.00
N VAL A 187 13.57 -3.02 22.54
CA VAL A 187 12.37 -3.02 23.38
C VAL A 187 11.31 -3.87 22.71
N THR A 188 10.82 -4.91 23.39
CA THR A 188 9.63 -5.65 22.96
C THR A 188 8.43 -5.07 23.69
N VAL A 189 7.33 -4.79 22.98
CA VAL A 189 6.14 -4.16 23.55
C VAL A 189 4.97 -5.12 23.49
N GLY A 190 4.42 -5.48 24.65
CA GLY A 190 3.31 -6.42 24.77
C GLY A 190 1.92 -5.77 24.85
N THR A 191 1.82 -4.51 25.29
CA THR A 191 0.52 -3.85 25.51
C THR A 191 0.50 -2.38 25.07
N SER A 192 -0.71 -1.81 24.93
CA SER A 192 -0.91 -0.37 24.65
C SER A 192 -0.30 0.52 25.73
N GLU A 193 -0.42 0.11 26.99
CA GLU A 193 0.15 0.83 28.13
C GLU A 193 1.68 0.85 28.06
N GLY A 194 2.29 -0.28 27.69
CA GLY A 194 3.72 -0.36 27.46
C GLY A 194 4.18 0.54 26.32
N LEU A 195 3.47 0.54 25.18
CA LEU A 195 3.78 1.42 24.05
C LEU A 195 3.74 2.89 24.45
N ASN A 196 2.66 3.31 25.11
CA ASN A 196 2.50 4.69 25.56
C ASN A 196 3.56 5.07 26.60
N TYR A 197 3.92 4.16 27.51
CA TYR A 197 4.96 4.41 28.52
C TYR A 197 6.35 4.57 27.91
N ILE A 198 6.76 3.69 26.99
CA ILE A 198 8.12 3.77 26.43
C ILE A 198 8.34 5.13 25.72
N PHE A 199 7.31 5.64 25.04
CA PHE A 199 7.36 6.89 24.30
C PHE A 199 7.11 8.15 25.15
N SER A 200 6.14 8.14 26.07
CA SER A 200 5.77 9.34 26.84
C SER A 200 6.43 9.43 28.22
N GLY A 201 6.84 8.31 28.80
CA GLY A 201 7.24 8.22 30.22
C GLY A 201 6.10 8.38 31.21
N THR A 202 4.87 8.47 30.73
CA THR A 202 3.66 8.59 31.55
C THR A 202 2.90 7.27 31.57
N GLY A 203 2.26 6.95 32.70
CA GLY A 203 1.59 5.66 32.91
C GLY A 203 2.28 4.79 33.96
N SER A 204 1.71 3.61 34.23
CA SER A 204 2.28 2.64 35.16
C SER A 204 3.36 1.81 34.47
N SER A 205 4.61 1.96 34.88
CA SER A 205 5.66 0.97 34.62
C SER A 205 5.44 -0.19 35.58
N THR A 206 4.75 -1.23 35.11
CA THR A 206 4.66 -2.50 35.85
C THR A 206 5.84 -3.42 35.53
N SER A 207 6.67 -3.08 34.54
CA SER A 207 7.93 -3.77 34.21
C SER A 207 9.15 -2.86 34.36
N GLY A 208 10.22 -3.42 34.94
CA GLY A 208 11.57 -2.85 34.91
C GLY A 208 12.05 -2.14 36.18
N ASN A 209 13.34 -2.30 36.47
CA ASN A 209 14.04 -1.69 37.60
C ASN A 209 14.42 -0.21 37.30
N GLU A 210 14.86 0.53 38.32
CA GLU A 210 15.19 1.97 38.17
C GLU A 210 16.30 2.24 37.14
N GLN A 211 17.23 1.30 36.94
CA GLN A 211 18.30 1.44 35.95
C GLN A 211 17.73 1.30 34.53
N GLU A 212 16.82 0.37 34.30
CA GLU A 212 16.13 0.20 33.02
C GLU A 212 15.25 1.40 32.68
N LYS A 213 14.57 1.99 33.68
CA LYS A 213 13.79 3.22 33.49
C LYS A 213 14.69 4.39 33.08
N GLN A 214 15.85 4.56 33.72
CA GLN A 214 16.81 5.60 33.38
C GLN A 214 17.42 5.39 31.99
N ALA A 215 17.70 4.13 31.62
CA ALA A 215 18.21 3.78 30.29
C ALA A 215 17.16 4.06 29.20
N LEU A 216 15.88 3.71 29.45
CA LEU A 216 14.75 4.03 28.59
C LEU A 216 14.55 5.54 28.44
N GLU A 217 14.64 6.31 29.52
CA GLU A 217 14.56 7.78 29.46
C GLU A 217 15.69 8.35 28.60
N THR A 218 16.91 7.80 28.73
CA THR A 218 18.06 8.19 27.90
C THR A 218 17.81 7.88 26.43
N ALA A 219 17.28 6.68 26.12
CA ALA A 219 16.90 6.29 24.76
C ALA A 219 15.80 7.18 24.20
N ARG A 220 14.78 7.52 24.98
CA ARG A 220 13.71 8.44 24.57
C ARG A 220 14.27 9.83 24.25
N ASN A 221 15.16 10.36 25.10
CA ASN A 221 15.78 11.67 24.90
C ASN A 221 16.71 11.72 23.67
N SER A 222 17.21 10.57 23.19
CA SER A 222 17.96 10.47 21.94
C SER A 222 17.08 10.19 20.72
N GLY A 223 15.76 10.09 20.88
CA GLY A 223 14.84 9.71 19.81
C GLY A 223 14.91 8.22 19.44
N PHE A 224 15.35 7.38 20.37
CA PHE A 224 15.58 5.94 20.20
C PHE A 224 16.66 5.60 19.17
N GLU A 225 17.66 6.47 19.00
CA GLU A 225 18.76 6.25 18.05
C GLU A 225 19.43 4.89 18.26
N GLY A 226 19.41 4.04 17.22
CA GLY A 226 19.97 2.69 17.26
C GLY A 226 19.17 1.64 18.04
N VAL A 227 17.99 1.99 18.57
CA VAL A 227 17.12 1.08 19.32
C VAL A 227 16.07 0.45 18.41
N THR A 228 15.89 -0.86 18.51
CA THR A 228 14.79 -1.58 17.84
C THR A 228 13.61 -1.78 18.78
N ILE A 229 12.47 -1.19 18.45
CA ILE A 229 11.20 -1.33 19.15
C ILE A 229 10.32 -2.30 18.35
N THR A 230 10.00 -3.43 18.95
CA THR A 230 9.24 -4.51 18.32
C THR A 230 7.88 -4.66 19.00
N LEU A 231 6.82 -4.49 18.22
CA LEU A 231 5.45 -4.76 18.67
C LEU A 231 5.17 -6.26 18.56
N SER A 232 4.72 -6.87 19.66
CA SER A 232 4.36 -8.28 19.68
C SER A 232 3.26 -8.65 18.68
N ALA A 233 3.37 -9.84 18.11
CA ALA A 233 2.48 -10.30 17.05
C ALA A 233 1.01 -10.38 17.49
N GLY A 234 0.10 -10.06 16.56
CA GLY A 234 -1.35 -10.23 16.75
C GLY A 234 -1.99 -9.28 17.76
N GLN A 235 -1.23 -8.30 18.26
CA GLN A 235 -1.73 -7.30 19.21
C GLN A 235 -2.27 -6.05 18.50
N THR A 236 -3.28 -5.42 19.13
CA THR A 236 -3.73 -4.08 18.78
C THR A 236 -3.32 -3.09 19.88
N TYR A 237 -2.52 -2.10 19.51
CA TYR A 237 -2.06 -1.04 20.39
C TYR A 237 -2.90 0.20 20.15
N THR A 238 -3.44 0.81 21.19
CA THR A 238 -4.16 2.09 21.09
C THR A 238 -3.27 3.22 21.57
N VAL A 239 -3.11 4.23 20.72
CA VAL A 239 -2.35 5.44 21.02
C VAL A 239 -3.29 6.63 20.88
N ASP A 240 -3.30 7.51 21.88
CA ASP A 240 -3.99 8.80 21.79
C ASP A 240 -2.97 9.85 21.37
N THR A 241 -3.12 10.37 20.15
CA THR A 241 -2.22 11.40 19.60
C THR A 241 -2.85 12.79 19.60
N SER A 242 -3.92 13.01 20.37
CA SER A 242 -4.62 14.30 20.42
C SER A 242 -3.77 15.45 20.98
N SER A 243 -2.87 15.17 21.93
CA SER A 243 -2.00 16.18 22.55
C SER A 243 -0.58 16.21 22.00
N ALA A 244 -0.06 15.08 21.52
CA ALA A 244 1.29 14.94 21.01
C ALA A 244 1.45 13.63 20.21
N PRO A 245 2.41 13.54 19.27
CA PRO A 245 2.81 12.28 18.66
C PRO A 245 3.54 11.39 19.69
N LEU A 246 3.80 10.12 19.35
CA LEU A 246 4.62 9.24 20.17
C LEU A 246 6.04 9.78 20.36
N ALA A 247 6.60 10.39 19.32
CA ALA A 247 7.86 11.11 19.42
C ALA A 247 7.89 12.32 18.48
N GLU A 248 8.46 13.42 18.97
CA GLU A 248 8.78 14.58 18.15
C GLU A 248 9.85 14.26 17.11
N THR A 249 10.84 13.45 17.48
CA THR A 249 11.88 12.99 16.57
C THR A 249 12.16 11.53 16.83
N PHE A 250 12.06 10.71 15.78
CA PHE A 250 12.29 9.27 15.84
C PHE A 250 13.49 8.88 14.97
N LYS A 251 14.43 8.16 15.57
CA LYS A 251 15.69 7.67 14.99
C LYS A 251 15.91 6.17 15.23
N GLY A 252 14.96 5.51 15.90
CA GLY A 252 14.99 4.07 16.12
C GLY A 252 14.34 3.29 14.99
N THR A 253 14.17 1.99 15.21
CA THR A 253 13.37 1.13 14.35
C THR A 253 12.07 0.79 15.08
N LEU A 254 10.92 1.08 14.49
CA LEU A 254 9.63 0.55 14.92
C LEU A 254 9.20 -0.54 13.95
N THR A 255 9.07 -1.76 14.45
CA THR A 255 8.69 -2.95 13.66
C THR A 255 7.64 -3.77 14.40
N SER A 256 7.10 -4.79 13.74
CA SER A 256 6.23 -5.76 14.39
C SER A 256 6.65 -7.19 14.13
N GLU A 257 6.49 -8.03 15.16
CA GLU A 257 6.70 -9.47 15.04
C GLU A 257 5.74 -10.04 13.98
N ALA A 258 6.33 -10.74 13.02
CA ALA A 258 5.64 -11.37 11.89
C ALA A 258 4.75 -10.42 11.07
N SER A 259 4.96 -9.09 11.13
CA SER A 259 4.11 -8.11 10.45
C SER A 259 2.64 -8.16 10.91
N LYS A 260 2.38 -8.55 12.17
CA LYS A 260 1.03 -8.83 12.72
C LYS A 260 0.50 -7.79 13.70
N ALA A 261 1.29 -6.78 14.11
CA ALA A 261 0.79 -5.76 15.02
C ALA A 261 -0.06 -4.70 14.29
N GLN A 262 -1.05 -4.18 15.00
CA GLN A 262 -1.86 -3.04 14.56
C GLN A 262 -1.77 -1.92 15.59
N ILE A 263 -1.57 -0.69 15.14
CA ILE A 263 -1.74 0.51 15.95
C ILE A 263 -3.06 1.20 15.57
N THR A 264 -3.88 1.52 16.56
CA THR A 264 -5.06 2.35 16.41
C THR A 264 -4.74 3.75 16.90
N LEU A 265 -4.76 4.72 15.99
CA LEU A 265 -4.65 6.14 16.31
C LEU A 265 -6.03 6.64 16.73
N SER A 266 -6.12 7.00 18.00
CA SER A 266 -7.29 7.58 18.64
C SER A 266 -7.03 9.05 18.98
N GLY A 267 -8.10 9.81 19.20
CA GLY A 267 -8.03 11.26 19.41
C GLY A 267 -8.40 12.03 18.14
N ASP A 268 -9.31 13.00 18.29
CA ASP A 268 -9.79 13.81 17.17
C ASP A 268 -9.02 15.13 17.08
N GLY A 269 -8.50 15.45 15.90
CA GLY A 269 -7.65 16.62 15.66
C GLY A 269 -6.20 16.45 16.14
N GLY A 270 -5.71 15.22 16.20
CA GLY A 270 -4.37 14.87 16.71
C GLY A 270 -3.26 14.82 15.66
N TYR A 271 -2.13 14.24 16.06
CA TYR A 271 -0.94 13.97 15.23
C TYR A 271 -0.97 12.56 14.61
N GLY A 272 -0.08 12.29 13.65
CA GLY A 272 0.32 10.92 13.30
C GLY A 272 1.15 10.25 14.40
N LEU A 273 1.70 9.06 14.12
CA LEU A 273 2.57 8.35 15.07
C LEU A 273 3.79 9.19 15.49
N PHE A 274 4.48 9.78 14.51
CA PHE A 274 5.67 10.58 14.76
C PHE A 274 5.52 11.97 14.17
N ASN A 275 6.14 12.98 14.78
CA ASN A 275 6.22 14.27 14.11
C ASN A 275 7.22 14.20 12.95
N GLN A 276 8.40 13.64 13.25
CA GLN A 276 9.49 13.48 12.31
C GLN A 276 10.20 12.14 12.48
N ILE A 277 10.48 11.47 11.37
CA ILE A 277 11.44 10.36 11.29
C ILE A 277 12.73 10.92 10.72
N GLU A 278 13.79 10.87 11.51
CA GLU A 278 15.12 11.38 11.13
C GLU A 278 15.96 10.32 10.41
N THR A 279 17.12 10.74 9.90
CA THR A 279 18.08 9.82 9.27
C THR A 279 18.44 8.68 10.24
N GLY A 280 18.34 7.43 9.77
CA GLY A 280 18.55 6.22 10.58
C GLY A 280 17.27 5.68 11.23
N GLY A 281 16.20 6.48 11.30
CA GLY A 281 14.90 6.01 11.74
C GLY A 281 14.22 5.11 10.71
N THR A 282 13.57 4.04 11.18
CA THR A 282 12.85 3.07 10.34
C THR A 282 11.47 2.77 10.92
N VAL A 283 10.43 2.79 10.09
CA VAL A 283 9.11 2.27 10.45
C VAL A 283 8.72 1.21 9.44
N GLU A 284 8.56 -0.02 9.91
CA GLU A 284 8.36 -1.15 9.01
C GLU A 284 7.25 -2.09 9.48
N ASN A 285 6.50 -2.63 8.53
CA ASN A 285 5.59 -3.76 8.76
C ASN A 285 4.50 -3.47 9.82
N ILE A 286 3.98 -2.25 9.88
CA ILE A 286 2.93 -1.86 10.83
C ILE A 286 1.59 -1.65 10.12
N ARG A 287 0.51 -2.20 10.68
CA ARG A 287 -0.86 -1.79 10.32
C ARG A 287 -1.28 -0.61 11.18
N ILE A 288 -1.83 0.44 10.58
CA ILE A 288 -2.27 1.65 11.28
C ILE A 288 -3.72 1.91 10.94
N ASN A 289 -4.56 2.06 11.96
CA ASN A 289 -5.97 2.34 11.83
C ASN A 289 -6.25 3.75 12.38
N VAL A 290 -6.63 4.67 11.50
CA VAL A 290 -6.91 6.07 11.85
C VAL A 290 -8.38 6.20 12.20
N LYS A 291 -8.66 6.29 13.51
CA LYS A 291 -10.02 6.37 14.08
C LYS A 291 -10.44 7.78 14.49
N GLY A 292 -9.53 8.76 14.47
CA GLY A 292 -9.82 10.18 14.66
C GLY A 292 -9.31 11.01 13.48
N ASN A 293 -9.64 12.31 13.42
CA ASN A 293 -9.01 13.19 12.44
C ASN A 293 -7.56 13.49 12.83
N ILE A 294 -6.66 13.48 11.86
CA ILE A 294 -5.29 13.98 12.01
C ILE A 294 -5.27 15.39 11.42
N SER A 295 -5.11 16.40 12.26
CA SER A 295 -5.06 17.81 11.82
C SER A 295 -3.90 18.59 12.42
N GLN A 296 -2.99 17.90 13.08
CA GLN A 296 -1.70 18.42 13.54
C GLN A 296 -0.57 17.68 12.80
N GLY A 297 0.63 18.26 12.85
CA GLY A 297 1.78 17.69 12.18
C GLY A 297 3.04 18.49 12.41
N TYR A 298 4.04 18.25 11.55
CA TYR A 298 5.34 18.89 11.66
C TYR A 298 5.22 20.35 11.28
N ASP A 299 5.45 21.26 12.24
CA ASP A 299 5.58 22.69 11.99
C ASP A 299 7.02 23.00 11.58
N ASN A 300 7.19 23.50 10.36
CA ASN A 300 8.50 23.90 9.86
C ASN A 300 9.00 25.26 10.40
N GLY A 301 8.25 25.88 11.33
CA GLY A 301 8.55 27.18 11.93
C GLY A 301 7.97 28.37 11.18
N TRP A 302 7.22 28.13 10.10
CA TRP A 302 6.54 29.15 9.29
C TRP A 302 5.02 29.08 9.38
N ASN A 303 4.48 28.41 10.42
CA ASN A 303 3.05 28.07 10.56
C ASN A 303 2.56 27.24 9.36
N TYR A 304 3.36 26.26 8.97
CA TYR A 304 3.08 25.39 7.85
C TYR A 304 3.28 23.95 8.30
N PHE A 305 2.18 23.20 8.29
CA PHE A 305 2.06 21.91 8.95
C PHE A 305 2.05 20.77 7.93
N TRP A 306 2.88 19.76 8.18
CA TRP A 306 2.94 18.54 7.37
C TRP A 306 2.33 17.38 8.15
N ALA A 307 1.31 16.74 7.58
CA ALA A 307 0.54 15.70 8.25
C ALA A 307 0.59 14.37 7.49
N GLY A 308 0.71 13.28 8.26
CA GLY A 308 0.53 11.92 7.78
C GLY A 308 0.35 10.93 8.93
N ALA A 309 -0.23 9.76 8.66
CA ALA A 309 -0.53 8.80 9.72
C ALA A 309 0.73 8.21 10.35
N VAL A 310 1.80 8.02 9.57
CA VAL A 310 3.10 7.55 10.08
C VAL A 310 3.92 8.75 10.57
N ALA A 311 4.11 9.76 9.74
CA ALA A 311 4.84 10.96 10.14
C ALA A 311 4.45 12.23 9.40
N GLY A 312 4.69 13.40 10.01
CA GLY A 312 4.65 14.67 9.29
C GLY A 312 5.81 14.81 8.29
N TYR A 313 7.01 14.47 8.74
CA TYR A 313 8.25 14.59 7.95
C TYR A 313 9.08 13.29 7.99
N ASN A 314 9.47 12.77 6.82
CA ASN A 314 10.35 11.60 6.71
C ASN A 314 11.71 11.93 6.07
N LYS A 315 12.77 11.63 6.82
CA LYS A 315 14.16 11.50 6.34
C LYS A 315 14.71 10.08 6.55
N GLY A 316 13.94 9.20 7.16
CA GLY A 316 14.29 7.79 7.39
C GLY A 316 13.68 6.87 6.33
N THR A 317 13.42 5.62 6.71
CA THR A 317 12.83 4.61 5.83
C THR A 317 11.46 4.19 6.35
N ILE A 318 10.45 4.18 5.47
CA ILE A 318 9.11 3.63 5.79
C ILE A 318 8.81 2.50 4.81
N THR A 319 8.56 1.29 5.30
CA THR A 319 8.31 0.15 4.41
C THR A 319 7.22 -0.79 4.92
N GLY A 320 6.46 -1.41 4.02
CA GLY A 320 5.46 -2.43 4.40
C GLY A 320 4.37 -1.93 5.37
N CYS A 321 4.11 -0.62 5.40
CA CYS A 321 3.11 -0.04 6.31
C CYS A 321 1.74 0.05 5.64
N HIS A 322 0.69 -0.30 6.38
CA HIS A 322 -0.68 -0.31 5.85
C HIS A 322 -1.58 0.59 6.69
N VAL A 323 -1.95 1.75 6.13
CA VAL A 323 -2.83 2.72 6.77
C VAL A 323 -4.26 2.53 6.27
N THR A 324 -5.20 2.33 7.20
CA THR A 324 -6.64 2.39 6.95
C THR A 324 -7.19 3.64 7.63
N ILE A 325 -7.83 4.51 6.86
CA ILE A 325 -8.50 5.71 7.36
C ILE A 325 -9.99 5.42 7.36
N ASP A 326 -10.64 5.55 8.51
CA ASP A 326 -12.10 5.42 8.58
C ASP A 326 -12.76 6.40 7.60
N ASN A 327 -13.85 5.95 6.95
CA ASN A 327 -14.44 6.68 5.82
C ASN A 327 -14.93 8.11 6.15
N ASP A 328 -15.24 8.37 7.43
CA ASP A 328 -15.67 9.67 7.94
C ASP A 328 -14.53 10.45 8.62
N LYS A 329 -13.28 9.97 8.50
CA LYS A 329 -12.08 10.60 9.04
C LYS A 329 -11.19 11.15 7.95
N SER A 330 -10.32 12.07 8.37
CA SER A 330 -9.44 12.79 7.48
C SER A 330 -8.05 13.02 8.05
N ILE A 331 -7.09 13.15 7.12
CA ILE A 331 -5.75 13.68 7.39
C ILE A 331 -5.66 15.04 6.71
N THR A 332 -5.40 16.08 7.49
CA THR A 332 -5.41 17.46 7.03
C THR A 332 -4.14 18.22 7.43
N GLY A 333 -3.61 19.05 6.53
CA GLY A 333 -2.47 19.94 6.78
C GLY A 333 -2.27 20.93 5.63
N ASP A 334 -1.17 21.67 5.61
CA ASP A 334 -0.78 22.44 4.41
C ASP A 334 -0.17 21.52 3.35
N THR A 335 0.53 20.49 3.83
CA THR A 335 0.97 19.31 3.08
C THR A 335 0.46 18.07 3.79
N ALA A 336 -0.32 17.24 3.12
CA ALA A 336 -0.95 16.06 3.71
C ALA A 336 -0.73 14.81 2.86
N GLY A 337 -0.34 13.71 3.50
CA GLY A 337 -0.30 12.40 2.86
C GLY A 337 -0.82 11.29 3.77
N GLY A 338 -1.30 10.19 3.17
CA GLY A 338 -1.81 9.06 3.96
C GLY A 338 -0.73 8.40 4.81
N ILE A 339 0.49 8.30 4.28
CA ILE A 339 1.67 7.81 5.01
C ILE A 339 2.42 8.99 5.64
N VAL A 340 2.88 9.95 4.81
CA VAL A 340 3.60 11.14 5.28
C VAL A 340 3.21 12.43 4.58
N GLY A 341 3.33 13.55 5.28
CA GLY A 341 3.21 14.87 4.67
C GLY A 341 4.37 15.15 3.71
N TRP A 342 5.58 15.22 4.26
CA TRP A 342 6.80 15.54 3.52
C TRP A 342 7.79 14.38 3.52
N ASN A 343 8.27 13.97 2.34
CA ASN A 343 9.24 12.88 2.20
C ASN A 343 10.54 13.38 1.55
N GLU A 344 11.69 13.05 2.16
CA GLU A 344 13.03 13.29 1.62
C GLU A 344 13.88 12.02 1.48
N ASN A 345 13.32 10.85 1.80
CA ASN A 345 14.03 9.59 1.70
C ASN A 345 13.09 8.48 1.19
N GLU A 346 13.14 7.27 1.74
CA GLU A 346 12.54 6.08 1.12
C GLU A 346 11.16 5.73 1.70
N ILE A 347 10.22 5.45 0.80
CA ILE A 347 8.94 4.81 1.11
C ILE A 347 8.71 3.66 0.14
N SER A 348 8.48 2.45 0.64
CA SER A 348 8.27 1.26 -0.19
C SER A 348 7.14 0.37 0.33
N ASP A 349 6.45 -0.33 -0.58
CA ASP A 349 5.47 -1.37 -0.25
C ASP A 349 4.36 -0.95 0.75
N CYS A 350 3.97 0.33 0.73
CA CYS A 350 2.96 0.88 1.64
C CYS A 350 1.56 0.91 1.02
N THR A 351 0.51 0.82 1.85
CA THR A 351 -0.88 0.92 1.38
C THR A 351 -1.67 1.96 2.17
N VAL A 352 -2.53 2.71 1.48
CA VAL A 352 -3.50 3.62 2.10
C VAL A 352 -4.90 3.29 1.57
N THR A 353 -5.86 3.14 2.48
CA THR A 353 -7.26 2.85 2.12
C THR A 353 -8.25 3.73 2.87
N GLY A 354 -9.35 4.08 2.19
CA GLY A 354 -10.48 4.80 2.77
C GLY A 354 -10.19 6.27 3.07
N GLY A 355 -11.15 6.90 3.76
CA GLY A 355 -11.07 8.27 4.28
C GLY A 355 -10.77 9.37 3.25
N THR A 356 -10.39 10.53 3.78
CA THR A 356 -10.06 11.72 2.97
C THR A 356 -8.71 12.32 3.38
N ILE A 357 -7.92 12.75 2.41
CA ILE A 357 -6.65 13.48 2.63
C ILE A 357 -6.81 14.88 2.04
N GLN A 358 -6.62 15.92 2.87
CA GLN A 358 -6.89 17.30 2.48
C GLN A 358 -5.72 18.21 2.80
N ALA A 359 -5.20 18.89 1.79
CA ALA A 359 -4.24 19.97 1.98
C ALA A 359 -4.93 21.32 1.79
N ALA A 360 -4.75 22.25 2.74
CA ALA A 360 -5.27 23.60 2.59
C ALA A 360 -4.30 24.61 3.20
N SER A 361 -3.87 25.59 2.40
CA SER A 361 -2.99 26.66 2.88
C SER A 361 -3.28 27.98 2.15
N ASN A 362 -2.72 29.07 2.68
CA ASN A 362 -2.71 30.33 1.97
C ASN A 362 -1.67 30.35 0.83
N ASP A 363 -0.56 29.61 0.96
CA ASP A 363 0.51 29.47 -0.04
C ASP A 363 0.38 28.13 -0.79
N GLN A 364 1.44 27.35 -0.98
CA GLN A 364 1.36 26.09 -1.71
C GLN A 364 0.60 25.05 -0.90
N SER A 365 -0.18 24.18 -1.54
CA SER A 365 -0.86 23.08 -0.86
C SER A 365 -0.62 21.76 -1.60
N HIS A 366 -0.30 20.71 -0.86
CA HIS A 366 0.12 19.43 -1.44
C HIS A 366 -0.59 18.25 -0.78
N ALA A 367 -1.49 17.60 -1.50
CA ALA A 367 -2.22 16.43 -1.01
C ALA A 367 -1.90 15.20 -1.86
N GLY A 368 -1.49 14.10 -1.23
CA GLY A 368 -1.28 12.84 -1.92
C GLY A 368 -1.77 11.62 -1.14
N GLY A 369 -2.23 10.59 -1.82
CA GLY A 369 -2.69 9.37 -1.14
C GLY A 369 -1.61 8.72 -0.25
N ILE A 370 -0.34 8.72 -0.68
CA ILE A 370 0.81 8.26 0.12
C ILE A 370 1.57 9.46 0.70
N VAL A 371 1.97 10.40 -0.16
CA VAL A 371 2.85 11.53 0.20
C VAL A 371 2.27 12.86 -0.27
N GLY A 372 2.21 13.86 0.60
CA GLY A 372 1.87 15.22 0.18
C GLY A 372 2.94 15.80 -0.76
N TYR A 373 4.17 15.97 -0.27
CA TYR A 373 5.30 16.45 -1.05
C TYR A 373 6.52 15.53 -0.96
N ASN A 374 6.97 15.02 -2.11
CA ASN A 374 8.14 14.17 -2.23
C ASN A 374 9.31 14.99 -2.82
N LYS A 375 10.26 15.38 -1.98
CA LYS A 375 11.43 16.18 -2.38
C LYS A 375 12.70 15.36 -2.26
N ASN A 376 13.30 14.98 -3.39
CA ASN A 376 14.50 14.12 -3.42
C ASN A 376 14.32 12.71 -2.78
N GLY A 377 13.12 12.33 -2.35
CA GLY A 377 12.80 10.98 -1.86
C GLY A 377 12.34 10.03 -2.96
N THR A 378 12.30 8.73 -2.65
CA THR A 378 11.85 7.66 -3.56
C THR A 378 10.59 7.00 -3.00
N ILE A 379 9.63 6.76 -3.87
CA ILE A 379 8.43 5.97 -3.59
C ILE A 379 8.42 4.79 -4.56
N GLU A 380 8.56 3.58 -4.04
CA GLU A 380 8.72 2.40 -4.88
C GLU A 380 8.06 1.12 -4.33
N GLY A 381 8.32 0.00 -5.00
CA GLY A 381 7.66 -1.27 -4.70
C GLY A 381 6.17 -1.25 -5.03
N SER A 382 5.39 -1.91 -4.20
CA SER A 382 3.95 -2.16 -4.37
C SER A 382 3.06 -1.10 -3.71
N CYS A 383 3.52 0.16 -3.70
CA CYS A 383 2.76 1.24 -3.07
C CYS A 383 1.38 1.40 -3.70
N THR A 384 0.31 1.36 -2.89
CA THR A 384 -1.08 1.33 -3.39
C THR A 384 -2.00 2.25 -2.60
N VAL A 385 -2.85 2.99 -3.31
CA VAL A 385 -3.95 3.78 -2.73
C VAL A 385 -5.27 3.25 -3.24
N LYS A 386 -6.25 3.06 -2.35
CA LYS A 386 -7.56 2.52 -2.69
C LYS A 386 -8.71 3.25 -2.00
N ASP A 387 -9.69 3.68 -2.79
CA ASP A 387 -10.94 4.28 -2.30
C ASP A 387 -10.74 5.49 -1.37
N THR A 388 -9.64 6.24 -1.57
CA THR A 388 -9.30 7.45 -0.82
C THR A 388 -9.55 8.68 -1.66
N SER A 389 -10.21 9.69 -1.07
CA SER A 389 -10.36 11.01 -1.72
C SER A 389 -9.22 11.96 -1.32
N VAL A 390 -8.71 12.72 -2.27
CA VAL A 390 -7.55 13.60 -2.11
C VAL A 390 -7.91 14.99 -2.62
N SER A 391 -7.71 16.03 -1.82
CA SER A 391 -7.98 17.42 -2.23
C SER A 391 -6.90 18.39 -1.79
N ALA A 392 -6.49 19.32 -2.66
CA ALA A 392 -5.59 20.42 -2.33
C ALA A 392 -6.26 21.77 -2.61
N THR A 393 -6.21 22.72 -1.67
CA THR A 393 -6.80 24.06 -1.81
C THR A 393 -5.80 25.15 -1.41
N SER A 394 -5.41 25.98 -2.36
CA SER A 394 -4.56 27.15 -2.13
C SER A 394 -5.29 28.45 -2.44
N THR A 395 -5.11 29.48 -1.62
CA THR A 395 -5.73 30.80 -1.85
C THR A 395 -4.80 31.85 -2.46
N SER A 396 -3.51 31.57 -2.65
CA SER A 396 -2.57 32.52 -3.28
C SER A 396 -1.52 31.89 -4.22
N SER A 397 -1.36 30.57 -4.20
CA SER A 397 -0.25 29.85 -4.85
C SER A 397 -0.74 28.51 -5.41
N ASN A 398 0.14 27.53 -5.58
CA ASN A 398 -0.17 26.29 -6.28
C ASN A 398 -0.91 25.30 -5.38
N ALA A 399 -1.94 24.63 -5.92
CA ALA A 399 -2.56 23.48 -5.29
C ALA A 399 -2.25 22.22 -6.11
N ASN A 400 -1.65 21.22 -5.46
CA ASN A 400 -1.22 19.97 -6.09
C ASN A 400 -1.90 18.79 -5.39
N ALA A 401 -2.77 18.08 -6.12
CA ALA A 401 -3.45 16.89 -5.63
C ALA A 401 -3.11 15.69 -6.52
N GLY A 402 -2.58 14.62 -5.93
CA GLY A 402 -2.29 13.38 -6.63
C GLY A 402 -2.87 12.17 -5.93
N GLY A 403 -3.32 11.17 -6.68
CA GLY A 403 -3.80 9.92 -6.07
C GLY A 403 -2.73 9.21 -5.24
N LEU A 404 -1.45 9.32 -5.60
CA LEU A 404 -0.31 8.88 -4.76
C LEU A 404 0.46 10.05 -4.16
N VAL A 405 0.84 11.04 -4.99
CA VAL A 405 1.75 12.12 -4.56
C VAL A 405 1.20 13.48 -4.98
N GLY A 406 1.07 14.42 -4.05
CA GLY A 406 0.67 15.79 -4.38
C GLY A 406 1.66 16.43 -5.35
N GLN A 407 2.90 16.60 -4.90
CA GLN A 407 4.00 17.03 -5.78
C GLN A 407 5.25 16.17 -5.61
N SER A 408 5.85 15.80 -6.73
CA SER A 408 7.12 15.09 -6.84
C SER A 408 8.15 16.05 -7.41
N TYR A 409 9.22 16.34 -6.66
CA TYR A 409 10.23 17.32 -7.05
C TYR A 409 11.67 16.82 -6.87
N GLY A 410 12.31 16.50 -7.99
CA GLY A 410 13.72 16.09 -8.03
C GLY A 410 14.63 17.31 -8.14
N GLN A 411 15.16 17.81 -7.03
CA GLN A 411 15.98 19.02 -7.03
C GLN A 411 17.44 18.74 -7.41
N SER A 412 18.03 17.70 -6.81
CA SER A 412 19.46 17.37 -6.94
C SER A 412 19.74 15.87 -7.00
N LYS A 413 18.67 15.07 -7.07
CA LYS A 413 18.71 13.61 -7.18
C LYS A 413 17.65 13.14 -8.17
N SER A 414 17.88 11.98 -8.74
CA SER A 414 16.83 11.26 -9.46
C SER A 414 15.85 10.70 -8.44
N ILE A 415 14.56 10.99 -8.62
CA ILE A 415 13.47 10.44 -7.83
C ILE A 415 12.55 9.60 -8.69
N THR A 416 12.01 8.54 -8.09
CA THR A 416 10.99 7.69 -8.69
C THR A 416 9.74 7.73 -7.84
N VAL A 417 8.60 7.86 -8.49
CA VAL A 417 7.28 7.58 -7.93
C VAL A 417 6.72 6.40 -8.70
N ASN A 418 6.68 5.25 -8.04
CA ASN A 418 6.07 4.03 -8.56
C ASN A 418 4.98 3.57 -7.61
N GLY A 419 3.76 3.43 -8.13
CA GLY A 419 2.65 2.89 -7.35
C GLY A 419 1.35 2.84 -8.12
N CYS A 420 0.30 2.39 -7.43
CA CYS A 420 -1.01 2.19 -8.03
C CYS A 420 -2.07 3.00 -7.30
N TYR A 421 -3.00 3.58 -8.06
CA TYR A 421 -4.25 4.11 -7.52
C TYR A 421 -5.43 3.34 -8.09
N THR A 422 -6.32 2.90 -7.21
CA THR A 422 -7.51 2.12 -7.55
C THR A 422 -8.74 2.67 -6.82
N GLY A 423 -9.94 2.39 -7.34
CA GLY A 423 -11.19 2.71 -6.65
C GLY A 423 -11.87 4.02 -7.08
N GLY A 424 -12.82 4.47 -6.26
CA GLY A 424 -13.80 5.51 -6.62
C GLY A 424 -13.56 6.92 -6.04
N GLY A 425 -12.43 7.16 -5.37
CA GLY A 425 -12.17 8.43 -4.70
C GLY A 425 -12.07 9.62 -5.66
N THR A 426 -12.31 10.82 -5.13
CA THR A 426 -12.15 12.08 -5.88
C THR A 426 -10.76 12.66 -5.68
N ILE A 427 -10.13 13.12 -6.76
CA ILE A 427 -8.87 13.87 -6.73
C ILE A 427 -9.15 15.29 -7.21
N SER A 428 -8.91 16.30 -6.37
CA SER A 428 -9.26 17.69 -6.69
C SER A 428 -8.20 18.70 -6.28
N ALA A 429 -7.93 19.67 -7.15
CA ALA A 429 -7.07 20.81 -6.86
C ALA A 429 -7.82 22.11 -7.10
N THR A 430 -7.80 23.01 -6.12
CA THR A 430 -8.40 24.36 -6.22
C THR A 430 -7.36 25.41 -5.88
N SER A 431 -7.17 26.40 -6.76
CA SER A 431 -6.11 27.41 -6.60
C SER A 431 -6.53 28.77 -7.14
N THR A 432 -5.82 29.83 -6.77
CA THR A 432 -5.87 31.13 -7.48
C THR A 432 -4.77 31.27 -8.54
N SER A 433 -3.77 30.37 -8.54
CA SER A 433 -2.60 30.33 -9.42
C SER A 433 -2.59 29.06 -10.27
N PHE A 434 -1.85 28.01 -9.90
CA PHE A 434 -1.86 26.72 -10.60
C PHE A 434 -2.62 25.66 -9.80
N ALA A 435 -3.67 25.08 -10.37
CA ALA A 435 -4.35 23.90 -9.84
C ALA A 435 -3.94 22.67 -10.64
N ASN A 436 -3.29 21.70 -9.98
CA ASN A 436 -2.72 20.52 -10.61
C ASN A 436 -3.33 19.27 -9.97
N ALA A 437 -4.19 18.56 -10.71
CA ALA A 437 -4.83 17.32 -10.26
C ALA A 437 -4.39 16.16 -11.14
N GLY A 438 -3.79 15.13 -10.55
CA GLY A 438 -3.29 13.96 -11.27
C GLY A 438 -3.75 12.65 -10.64
N GLY A 439 -4.10 11.67 -11.47
CA GLY A 439 -4.48 10.35 -10.97
C GLY A 439 -3.40 9.68 -10.13
N LEU A 440 -2.12 9.86 -10.47
CA LEU A 440 -0.98 9.42 -9.67
C LEU A 440 -0.26 10.60 -9.00
N VAL A 441 0.11 11.62 -9.79
CA VAL A 441 0.91 12.76 -9.29
C VAL A 441 0.28 14.09 -9.70
N GLY A 442 0.04 14.99 -8.76
CA GLY A 442 -0.49 16.32 -9.08
C GLY A 442 0.48 17.13 -9.93
N ASN A 443 1.70 17.35 -9.41
CA ASN A 443 2.79 18.03 -10.12
C ASN A 443 4.06 17.19 -10.09
N ASN A 444 4.63 16.90 -11.26
CA ASN A 444 5.88 16.18 -11.42
C ASN A 444 6.94 17.14 -11.99
N GLY A 445 7.92 17.54 -11.19
CA GLY A 445 8.88 18.55 -11.57
C GLY A 445 10.33 18.21 -11.19
N THR A 446 11.24 18.94 -11.80
CA THR A 446 12.69 18.82 -11.56
C THR A 446 13.36 20.19 -11.62
N SER A 447 14.56 20.31 -11.07
CA SER A 447 15.47 21.43 -11.33
C SER A 447 16.83 20.95 -11.85
N SER A 448 17.68 21.90 -12.25
CA SER A 448 19.03 21.62 -12.76
C SER A 448 19.81 20.69 -11.82
N GLY A 449 20.00 19.44 -12.24
CA GLY A 449 20.74 18.41 -11.50
C GLY A 449 19.88 17.27 -10.93
N GLY A 450 18.55 17.34 -11.04
CA GLY A 450 17.63 16.26 -10.67
C GLY A 450 16.87 15.66 -11.86
N SER A 451 16.09 14.62 -11.58
CA SER A 451 15.09 14.07 -12.50
C SER A 451 13.94 13.48 -11.72
N ALA A 452 12.71 13.59 -12.24
CA ALA A 452 11.54 12.99 -11.61
C ALA A 452 10.86 12.03 -12.58
N LYS A 453 10.74 10.77 -12.18
CA LYS A 453 10.13 9.69 -12.96
C LYS A 453 8.86 9.20 -12.29
N VAL A 454 7.77 9.16 -13.05
CA VAL A 454 6.49 8.59 -12.62
C VAL A 454 6.23 7.30 -13.39
N THR A 455 6.04 6.21 -12.66
CA THR A 455 5.61 4.91 -13.19
C THR A 455 4.45 4.34 -12.37
N GLY A 456 3.92 3.21 -12.81
CA GLY A 456 2.86 2.49 -12.10
C GLY A 456 1.56 2.50 -12.88
N SER A 457 0.42 2.48 -12.18
CA SER A 457 -0.88 2.33 -12.84
C SER A 457 -2.02 3.06 -12.14
N TYR A 458 -2.95 3.59 -12.94
CA TYR A 458 -4.19 4.20 -12.48
C TYR A 458 -5.39 3.45 -13.06
N THR A 459 -6.23 2.88 -12.20
CA THR A 459 -7.47 2.16 -12.57
C THR A 459 -8.72 2.78 -11.95
N GLY A 460 -8.62 4.01 -11.44
CA GLY A 460 -9.70 4.69 -10.74
C GLY A 460 -10.92 5.00 -11.62
N ARG A 461 -12.07 5.17 -10.97
CA ARG A 461 -13.37 5.46 -11.62
C ARG A 461 -14.05 6.74 -11.10
N GLY A 462 -13.39 7.47 -10.21
CA GLY A 462 -13.91 8.69 -9.59
C GLY A 462 -13.78 9.92 -10.48
N THR A 463 -13.54 11.07 -9.87
CA THR A 463 -13.35 12.35 -10.57
C THR A 463 -11.94 12.88 -10.33
N ILE A 464 -11.32 13.41 -11.38
CA ILE A 464 -10.07 14.18 -11.32
C ILE A 464 -10.40 15.60 -11.79
N SER A 465 -10.27 16.58 -10.91
CA SER A 465 -10.69 17.96 -11.19
C SER A 465 -9.66 19.00 -10.78
N ALA A 466 -9.42 19.98 -11.64
CA ALA A 466 -8.58 21.14 -11.34
C ALA A 466 -9.39 22.42 -11.57
N THR A 467 -9.45 23.32 -10.59
CA THR A 467 -10.13 24.61 -10.71
C THR A 467 -9.20 25.74 -10.30
N SER A 468 -9.03 26.75 -11.16
CA SER A 468 -8.15 27.88 -10.90
C SER A 468 -8.67 29.22 -11.43
N ASN A 469 -8.10 30.32 -10.90
CA ASN A 469 -8.23 31.65 -11.50
C ASN A 469 -7.16 31.92 -12.58
N SER A 470 -6.10 31.12 -12.67
CA SER A 470 -5.01 31.33 -13.63
C SER A 470 -4.81 30.11 -14.52
N TYR A 471 -4.27 28.99 -14.01
CA TYR A 471 -4.09 27.76 -14.79
C TYR A 471 -4.64 26.54 -14.06
N ALA A 472 -5.32 25.66 -14.79
CA ALA A 472 -5.82 24.39 -14.27
C ALA A 472 -5.40 23.22 -15.17
N PHE A 473 -4.79 22.21 -14.57
CA PHE A 473 -4.28 21.03 -15.26
C PHE A 473 -4.82 19.76 -14.59
N ALA A 474 -5.61 18.97 -15.32
CA ALA A 474 -6.19 17.72 -14.86
C ALA A 474 -5.71 16.54 -15.71
N GLY A 475 -4.98 15.60 -15.12
CA GLY A 475 -4.41 14.46 -15.82
C GLY A 475 -4.81 13.12 -15.23
N GLY A 476 -5.12 12.15 -16.08
CA GLY A 476 -5.42 10.78 -15.64
C GLY A 476 -4.24 10.10 -14.94
N LEU A 477 -3.00 10.50 -15.22
CA LEU A 477 -1.78 10.06 -14.53
C LEU A 477 -1.10 11.23 -13.81
N VAL A 478 -0.81 12.31 -14.55
CA VAL A 478 -0.08 13.47 -14.00
C VAL A 478 -0.81 14.76 -14.33
N GLY A 479 -1.08 15.62 -13.34
CA GLY A 479 -1.71 16.92 -13.60
C GLY A 479 -0.79 17.81 -14.44
N HIS A 480 0.38 18.13 -13.90
CA HIS A 480 1.40 18.97 -14.54
C HIS A 480 2.77 18.28 -14.56
N ASN A 481 3.38 18.16 -15.74
CA ASN A 481 4.73 17.62 -15.90
C ASN A 481 5.72 18.73 -16.29
N SER A 482 6.51 19.20 -15.32
CA SER A 482 7.59 20.18 -15.46
C SER A 482 8.93 19.48 -15.73
N GLU A 483 9.14 19.02 -16.96
CA GLU A 483 10.40 18.39 -17.41
C GLU A 483 10.72 17.01 -16.78
N GLY A 484 9.75 16.38 -16.09
CA GLY A 484 9.87 15.00 -15.64
C GLY A 484 9.54 13.97 -16.72
N THR A 485 9.69 12.69 -16.38
CA THR A 485 9.32 11.56 -17.27
C THR A 485 8.12 10.81 -16.71
N VAL A 486 7.20 10.46 -17.59
CA VAL A 486 6.00 9.69 -17.24
C VAL A 486 5.93 8.44 -18.11
N SER A 487 5.88 7.28 -17.46
CA SER A 487 5.79 5.96 -18.08
C SER A 487 4.92 5.07 -17.21
N ALA A 488 3.63 5.41 -17.17
CA ALA A 488 2.62 4.76 -16.34
C ALA A 488 1.40 4.38 -17.18
N ILE A 489 0.60 3.46 -16.66
CA ILE A 489 -0.56 2.90 -17.36
C ILE A 489 -1.83 3.55 -16.84
N TYR A 490 -2.62 4.13 -17.73
CA TYR A 490 -3.97 4.58 -17.43
C TYR A 490 -4.98 3.60 -18.01
N SER A 491 -5.77 2.96 -17.15
CA SER A 491 -6.91 2.11 -17.53
C SER A 491 -8.16 2.45 -16.71
N GLY A 492 -8.16 3.62 -16.08
CA GLY A 492 -9.31 4.16 -15.36
C GLY A 492 -10.41 4.68 -16.28
N SER A 493 -11.56 4.97 -15.69
CA SER A 493 -12.72 5.58 -16.36
C SER A 493 -13.14 6.89 -15.70
N SER A 494 -12.20 7.55 -15.01
CA SER A 494 -12.48 8.75 -14.23
C SER A 494 -12.97 9.90 -15.11
N GLN A 495 -13.87 10.73 -14.58
CA GLN A 495 -14.20 12.01 -15.19
C GLN A 495 -13.04 12.98 -14.95
N ILE A 496 -12.44 13.50 -16.03
CA ILE A 496 -11.29 14.41 -15.96
C ILE A 496 -11.70 15.78 -16.49
N GLU A 497 -11.58 16.80 -15.65
CA GLU A 497 -12.00 18.18 -15.95
C GLU A 497 -11.03 19.23 -15.38
N ALA A 498 -10.70 20.24 -16.18
CA ALA A 498 -9.97 21.42 -15.76
C ALA A 498 -10.79 22.69 -16.03
N LYS A 499 -10.81 23.62 -15.08
CA LYS A 499 -11.53 24.89 -15.12
C LYS A 499 -10.60 26.03 -14.76
N ALA A 500 -10.36 26.97 -15.66
CA ALA A 500 -9.51 28.14 -15.39
C ALA A 500 -10.24 29.43 -15.76
N LYS A 501 -10.12 30.51 -14.98
CA LYS A 501 -10.75 31.78 -15.35
C LYS A 501 -10.07 32.43 -16.54
N ASN A 502 -10.85 33.02 -17.43
CA ASN A 502 -10.36 33.87 -18.51
C ASN A 502 -10.36 35.36 -18.13
N ALA A 503 -9.89 36.19 -19.06
CA ALA A 503 -9.81 37.65 -18.88
C ALA A 503 -11.17 38.31 -18.62
N ASN A 504 -12.29 37.68 -19.00
CA ASN A 504 -13.64 38.20 -18.79
C ASN A 504 -14.24 37.75 -17.45
N GLY A 505 -13.55 36.89 -16.70
CA GLY A 505 -14.01 36.35 -15.42
C GLY A 505 -14.85 35.07 -15.51
N ASP A 506 -15.15 34.60 -16.73
CA ASP A 506 -15.79 33.30 -16.99
C ASP A 506 -14.77 32.15 -16.91
N TYR A 507 -15.24 30.89 -16.88
CA TYR A 507 -14.38 29.71 -16.88
C TYR A 507 -14.17 29.14 -18.29
N ASN A 508 -12.90 28.98 -18.64
CA ASN A 508 -12.43 28.06 -19.67
C ASN A 508 -12.51 26.65 -19.12
N ILE A 509 -13.11 25.72 -19.86
CA ILE A 509 -13.37 24.36 -19.40
C ILE A 509 -12.77 23.35 -20.38
N ALA A 510 -11.80 22.57 -19.92
CA ALA A 510 -11.27 21.43 -20.65
C ALA A 510 -11.77 20.13 -20.02
N SER A 511 -12.20 19.18 -20.84
CA SER A 511 -12.61 17.85 -20.38
C SER A 511 -12.22 16.80 -21.40
N VAL A 512 -11.86 15.59 -20.93
CA VAL A 512 -11.52 14.47 -21.83
C VAL A 512 -12.73 14.00 -22.66
N VAL A 513 -13.95 14.35 -22.25
CA VAL A 513 -15.22 13.92 -22.89
C VAL A 513 -15.59 14.79 -24.11
N LYS A 514 -14.94 15.94 -24.31
CA LYS A 514 -15.09 16.76 -25.53
C LYS A 514 -13.75 16.95 -26.20
N ALA A 515 -13.57 16.30 -27.35
CA ALA A 515 -12.51 16.61 -28.31
C ALA A 515 -12.81 17.94 -29.04
N ASP A 516 -13.18 18.99 -28.29
CA ASP A 516 -13.25 20.34 -28.83
C ASP A 516 -11.85 20.94 -28.70
N THR A 517 -11.23 21.17 -29.84
CA THR A 517 -9.92 21.82 -29.99
C THR A 517 -9.98 23.33 -29.73
N ASP A 518 -11.04 23.82 -29.07
CA ASP A 518 -11.09 25.19 -28.58
C ASP A 518 -10.28 25.25 -27.27
N THR A 519 -8.96 25.22 -27.46
CA THR A 519 -7.97 25.41 -26.41
C THR A 519 -8.01 26.87 -25.97
N ASP A 520 -8.90 27.18 -25.03
CA ASP A 520 -8.74 28.39 -24.25
C ASP A 520 -7.50 28.21 -23.34
N ASP A 521 -6.50 29.07 -23.55
CA ASP A 521 -5.05 28.91 -23.29
C ASP A 521 -4.57 28.50 -21.87
N ASN A 522 -5.47 28.25 -20.91
CA ASN A 522 -5.11 28.04 -19.50
C ASN A 522 -5.82 26.90 -18.76
N ALA A 523 -6.72 26.16 -19.41
CA ALA A 523 -7.34 24.95 -18.87
C ALA A 523 -6.98 23.73 -19.72
N PHE A 524 -6.43 22.68 -19.11
CA PHE A 524 -5.97 21.50 -19.85
C PHE A 524 -6.35 20.20 -19.15
N ALA A 525 -6.88 19.26 -19.93
CA ALA A 525 -7.30 17.94 -19.46
C ALA A 525 -6.78 16.83 -20.40
N GLY A 526 -6.21 15.77 -19.84
CA GLY A 526 -5.68 14.65 -20.61
C GLY A 526 -5.75 13.31 -19.87
N THR A 527 -5.92 12.19 -20.58
CA THR A 527 -5.93 10.85 -19.96
C THR A 527 -4.56 10.43 -19.43
N GLY A 528 -3.47 10.97 -19.98
CA GLY A 528 -2.12 10.80 -19.47
C GLY A 528 -1.71 11.98 -18.61
N ILE A 529 -1.25 13.04 -19.27
CA ILE A 529 -0.77 14.27 -18.63
C ILE A 529 -1.75 15.40 -18.92
N GLY A 530 -2.13 16.18 -17.89
CA GLY A 530 -2.95 17.38 -18.05
C GLY A 530 -2.22 18.48 -18.81
N TYR A 531 -0.97 18.77 -18.45
CA TYR A 531 -0.07 19.64 -19.21
C TYR A 531 1.39 19.19 -19.10
N ASP A 532 2.07 19.04 -20.24
CA ASP A 532 3.49 18.71 -20.33
C ASP A 532 4.30 19.90 -20.89
N GLN A 533 5.26 20.41 -20.12
CA GLN A 533 6.09 21.55 -20.53
C GLN A 533 6.96 21.29 -21.75
N THR A 534 7.34 20.03 -22.01
CA THR A 534 8.19 19.67 -23.15
C THR A 534 7.39 19.61 -24.46
N LYS A 535 6.09 19.34 -24.36
CA LYS A 535 5.16 19.27 -25.50
C LYS A 535 4.25 20.48 -25.64
N TRP A 536 4.21 21.36 -24.62
CA TRP A 536 3.36 22.55 -24.57
C TRP A 536 1.86 22.23 -24.69
N GLY A 537 1.39 21.22 -23.95
CA GLY A 537 -0.02 20.84 -23.97
C GLY A 537 -0.34 19.53 -23.26
N PRO A 538 -1.60 19.06 -23.34
CA PRO A 538 -2.02 17.80 -22.75
C PRO A 538 -1.45 16.62 -23.53
N VAL A 539 -1.28 15.49 -22.85
CA VAL A 539 -0.75 14.26 -23.46
C VAL A 539 -1.69 13.11 -23.17
N ALA A 540 -2.14 12.41 -24.22
CA ALA A 540 -2.92 11.20 -24.05
C ALA A 540 -2.06 10.07 -23.45
N ALA A 541 -2.65 9.22 -22.61
CA ALA A 541 -1.91 8.11 -22.00
C ALA A 541 -1.32 7.15 -23.05
N THR A 542 -1.97 6.99 -24.20
CA THR A 542 -1.51 6.16 -25.33
C THR A 542 -0.25 6.67 -26.01
N GLU A 543 0.10 7.94 -25.80
CA GLU A 543 1.32 8.56 -26.35
C GLU A 543 2.51 8.48 -25.40
N LEU A 544 2.30 8.00 -24.17
CA LEU A 544 3.37 7.85 -23.21
C LEU A 544 4.17 6.58 -23.50
N PRO A 545 5.48 6.60 -23.26
CA PRO A 545 6.29 5.40 -23.40
C PRO A 545 5.76 4.33 -22.45
N TRP A 546 5.52 3.13 -22.98
CA TRP A 546 5.22 1.96 -22.16
C TRP A 546 6.32 1.75 -21.13
N PRO A 547 5.97 1.43 -19.86
CA PRO A 547 6.97 1.05 -18.89
C PRO A 547 7.77 -0.11 -19.48
N LYS A 548 9.07 0.11 -19.69
CA LYS A 548 9.99 -0.97 -20.06
C LYS A 548 10.03 -1.91 -18.86
N THR A 549 9.36 -3.06 -19.00
CA THR A 549 9.34 -4.15 -18.03
C THR A 549 10.72 -4.70 -17.76
#